data_AF-A0A957IIT5-F1
#
_entry.id   AF-A0A957IIT5-F1
#
_cell.length_a   1.000
_cell.length_b   1.000
_cell.length_c   1.000
_cell.angle_alpha   90.00
_cell.angle_beta   90.00
_cell.angle_gamma   90.00
#
_symmetry.space_group_name_H-M   'P 1'
#
loop_
_entity.id
_entity.type
_entity.pdbx_description
1 polymer ?
#
loop_
_entity_poly.entity_id
_entity_poly.type
_entity_poly.pdbx_seq_one_letter_code
_entity_poly.pdbx_strand_id
1 'polypeptide(L)'
;MNNDILTELACPNCTHPIELVAGEQQIVCPACQSRFLLEGHVCPTCGRYHKEPAGFCHVCGTAMLRTCERCGTSNWSGAEYCQDCGAALDIFQLLHLHNKHTTMHRLDDQMRSAQFYKDKEREDSDRRMAALMENERERLRQLRERQEAQKKQDRQLMATAVIVLSIFVVLVAAFAVL
;
A
#
# COMPACT_ATOMS: atom_id res chain seq x y z
N MET A 1 -44.65 -19.03 39.93
CA MET A 1 -44.19 -17.64 39.93
C MET A 1 -42.92 -17.60 40.75
N ASN A 2 -41.81 -17.99 40.15
CA ASN A 2 -40.50 -17.90 40.80
C ASN A 2 -39.91 -16.56 40.39
N ASN A 3 -40.15 -15.54 41.22
CA ASN A 3 -39.32 -14.34 41.20
C ASN A 3 -37.96 -14.77 41.74
N ASP A 4 -37.10 -15.26 40.85
CA ASP A 4 -35.69 -15.51 41.17
C ASP A 4 -35.05 -14.15 41.46
N ILE A 5 -35.09 -13.75 42.74
CA ILE A 5 -34.35 -12.62 43.27
C ILE A 5 -32.88 -12.99 43.17
N LEU A 6 -32.21 -12.44 42.16
CA LEU A 6 -30.87 -12.86 41.73
C LEU A 6 -29.72 -12.20 42.50
N THR A 7 -29.92 -11.81 43.77
CA THR A 7 -29.01 -11.11 44.71
C THR A 7 -29.34 -9.61 44.87
N GLU A 8 -29.30 -9.13 46.12
CA GLU A 8 -29.40 -7.71 46.49
C GLU A 8 -28.17 -6.95 45.95
N LEU A 9 -28.36 -6.08 44.95
CA LEU A 9 -27.33 -5.09 44.60
C LEU A 9 -27.60 -3.81 45.40
N ALA A 10 -26.59 -3.30 46.09
CA ALA A 10 -26.69 -1.98 46.72
C ALA A 10 -26.47 -0.88 45.67
N CYS A 11 -27.35 0.12 45.67
CA CYS A 11 -27.19 1.31 44.85
C CYS A 11 -25.86 2.01 45.18
N PRO A 12 -24.99 2.31 44.19
CA PRO A 12 -23.72 2.98 44.45
C PRO A 12 -23.88 4.42 44.96
N ASN A 13 -25.05 5.04 44.74
CA ASN A 13 -25.31 6.42 45.14
C ASN A 13 -25.98 6.55 46.53
N CYS A 14 -26.84 5.61 46.90
CA CYS A 14 -27.65 5.73 48.13
C CYS A 14 -27.70 4.47 48.99
N THR A 15 -26.90 3.44 48.64
CA THR A 15 -26.79 2.13 49.31
C THR A 15 -28.09 1.34 49.46
N HIS A 16 -29.20 1.82 48.90
CA HIS A 16 -30.48 1.13 48.89
C HIS A 16 -30.38 -0.22 48.16
N PRO A 17 -30.89 -1.32 48.73
CA PRO A 17 -30.95 -2.61 48.06
C PRO A 17 -31.89 -2.52 46.84
N ILE A 18 -31.41 -3.00 45.70
CA ILE A 18 -32.14 -3.01 44.44
C ILE A 18 -32.36 -4.46 44.03
N GLU A 19 -33.63 -4.82 43.86
CA GLU A 19 -34.03 -6.08 43.25
C GLU A 19 -33.97 -5.95 41.72
N LEU A 20 -33.06 -6.69 41.09
CA LEU A 20 -32.94 -6.71 39.64
C LEU A 20 -33.99 -7.64 39.04
N VAL A 21 -34.97 -7.08 38.34
CA VAL A 21 -35.86 -7.84 37.47
C VAL A 21 -35.17 -8.02 36.11
N ALA A 22 -35.02 -9.27 35.66
CA ALA A 22 -34.34 -9.58 34.41
C ALA A 22 -35.07 -8.93 33.22
N GLY A 23 -34.36 -8.10 32.44
CA GLY A 23 -34.89 -7.59 31.17
C GLY A 23 -34.47 -6.18 30.77
N GLU A 24 -33.98 -5.34 31.69
CA GLU A 24 -33.66 -3.93 31.39
C GLU A 24 -32.17 -3.62 31.60
N GLN A 25 -31.56 -2.97 30.59
CA GLN A 25 -30.15 -2.57 30.60
C GLN A 25 -29.89 -1.34 31.49
N GLN A 26 -30.93 -0.54 31.73
CA GLN A 26 -30.87 0.67 32.53
C GLN A 26 -31.69 0.48 33.80
N ILE A 27 -31.00 0.37 34.93
CA ILE A 27 -31.66 0.19 36.22
C ILE A 27 -31.81 1.57 36.87
N VAL A 28 -33.05 1.88 37.26
CA VAL A 28 -33.38 3.08 38.02
C VAL A 28 -33.51 2.68 39.48
N CYS A 29 -32.73 3.30 40.37
CA CYS A 29 -32.91 3.09 41.80
C CYS A 29 -34.27 3.66 42.27
N PRO A 30 -35.15 2.89 42.93
CA PRO A 30 -36.43 3.41 43.41
C PRO A 30 -36.28 4.46 44.52
N ALA A 31 -35.20 4.41 45.30
CA ALA A 31 -34.98 5.33 46.43
C ALA A 31 -34.40 6.69 46.02
N CYS A 32 -33.37 6.70 45.17
CA CYS A 32 -32.67 7.94 44.79
C CYS A 32 -32.83 8.32 43.31
N GLN A 33 -33.55 7.52 42.52
CA GLN A 33 -33.79 7.72 41.09
C GLN A 33 -32.51 7.79 40.24
N SER A 34 -31.36 7.41 40.79
CA SER A 34 -30.11 7.34 40.03
C SER A 34 -30.23 6.26 38.97
N ARG A 35 -29.85 6.61 37.74
CA ARG A 35 -29.66 5.68 36.62
C ARG A 35 -28.21 5.24 36.59
N PHE A 36 -27.98 3.92 36.57
CA PHE A 36 -26.63 3.38 36.41
C PHE A 36 -26.66 2.17 35.47
N LEU A 37 -25.56 1.96 34.75
CA LEU A 37 -25.34 0.80 33.90
C LEU A 37 -24.55 -0.25 34.67
N LEU A 38 -24.97 -1.51 34.55
CA LEU A 38 -24.24 -2.67 35.05
C LEU A 38 -23.30 -3.19 33.96
N GLU A 39 -22.27 -2.41 33.64
CA GLU A 39 -21.27 -2.75 32.63
C GLU A 39 -20.59 -4.08 32.96
N GLY A 40 -20.43 -4.95 31.95
CA GLY A 40 -19.81 -6.27 32.13
C GLY A 40 -20.67 -7.32 32.85
N HIS A 41 -21.77 -6.92 33.46
CA HIS A 41 -22.69 -7.81 34.19
C HIS A 41 -23.96 -8.11 33.41
N VAL A 42 -24.43 -7.20 32.56
CA VAL A 42 -25.62 -7.44 31.72
C VAL A 42 -25.20 -7.71 30.28
N CYS A 43 -25.74 -8.77 29.69
CA CYS A 43 -25.51 -9.06 28.28
C CYS A 43 -26.29 -8.05 27.40
N PRO A 44 -25.64 -7.33 26.47
CA PRO A 44 -26.34 -6.36 25.63
C PRO A 44 -27.28 -7.02 24.60
N THR A 45 -27.10 -8.31 24.29
CA THR A 45 -27.94 -9.03 23.33
C THR A 45 -29.18 -9.63 23.98
N CYS A 46 -29.03 -10.35 25.09
CA CYS A 46 -30.14 -11.09 25.71
C CYS A 46 -30.64 -10.48 27.02
N GLY A 47 -30.00 -9.42 27.53
CA GLY A 47 -30.39 -8.76 28.78
C GLY A 47 -30.13 -9.57 30.05
N ARG A 48 -29.50 -10.75 29.94
CA ARG A 48 -29.21 -11.61 31.08
C ARG A 48 -28.18 -10.96 32.01
N TYR A 49 -28.47 -10.95 33.31
CA TYR A 49 -27.53 -10.55 34.36
C TYR A 49 -26.61 -11.70 34.78
N HIS A 50 -25.35 -11.36 35.00
CA HIS A 50 -24.24 -12.18 35.45
C HIS A 50 -23.68 -11.60 36.76
N LYS A 51 -23.54 -12.43 37.79
CA LYS A 51 -23.04 -12.00 39.11
C LYS A 51 -21.61 -11.45 39.06
N GLU A 52 -20.77 -12.06 38.24
CA GLU A 52 -19.39 -11.63 38.00
C GLU A 52 -19.26 -11.09 36.56
N PRO A 53 -18.35 -10.12 36.32
CA PRO A 53 -18.09 -9.68 34.97
C PRO A 53 -17.56 -10.85 34.14
N ALA A 54 -18.25 -11.17 33.06
CA ALA A 54 -17.89 -12.28 32.19
C ALA A 54 -17.32 -11.76 30.87
N GLY A 55 -16.37 -12.49 30.28
CA GLY A 55 -15.89 -12.20 28.91
C GLY A 55 -16.92 -12.56 27.83
N PHE A 56 -17.80 -13.52 28.12
CA PHE A 56 -18.85 -14.01 27.23
C PHE A 56 -20.11 -14.36 28.02
N CYS A 57 -21.27 -14.24 27.40
CA CYS A 57 -22.54 -14.63 28.01
C CYS A 57 -22.70 -16.16 27.98
N HIS A 58 -22.84 -16.81 29.13
CA HIS A 58 -23.09 -18.25 29.23
C HIS A 58 -24.48 -18.70 28.72
N VAL A 59 -25.39 -17.75 28.40
CA VAL A 59 -26.73 -18.06 27.87
C VAL A 59 -26.76 -17.96 26.35
N CYS A 60 -26.36 -16.82 25.78
CA CYS A 60 -26.46 -16.58 24.33
C CYS A 60 -25.11 -16.65 23.60
N GLY A 61 -23.99 -16.79 24.31
CA GLY A 61 -22.65 -16.86 23.72
C GLY A 61 -22.05 -15.53 23.27
N THR A 62 -22.78 -14.41 23.37
CA THR A 62 -22.26 -13.10 22.94
C THR A 62 -21.03 -12.70 23.76
N ALA A 63 -19.98 -12.22 23.09
CA ALA A 63 -18.83 -11.59 23.73
C ALA A 63 -19.27 -10.33 24.49
N MET A 64 -18.99 -10.29 25.78
CA MET A 64 -19.39 -9.18 26.66
C MET A 64 -18.33 -8.08 26.73
N LEU A 65 -17.10 -8.38 26.31
CA LEU A 65 -15.99 -7.44 26.22
C LEU A 65 -15.54 -7.28 24.75
N ARG A 66 -15.05 -6.08 24.42
CA ARG A 66 -14.43 -5.75 23.14
C ARG A 66 -13.21 -4.87 23.34
N THR A 67 -12.25 -4.98 22.44
CA THR A 67 -11.04 -4.17 22.47
C THR A 67 -11.22 -2.90 21.63
N CYS A 68 -10.73 -1.77 22.13
CA CYS A 68 -10.69 -0.54 21.34
C CYS A 68 -9.56 -0.61 20.30
N GLU A 69 -9.88 -0.54 19.02
CA GLU A 69 -8.89 -0.54 17.91
C GLU A 69 -7.96 0.69 17.92
N ARG A 70 -8.28 1.74 18.69
CA ARG A 70 -7.47 2.97 18.77
C ARG A 70 -6.41 2.93 19.87
N CYS A 71 -6.74 2.38 21.04
CA CYS A 71 -5.85 2.40 22.22
C CYS A 71 -5.61 1.04 22.87
N GLY A 72 -6.31 -0.01 22.45
CA GLY A 72 -6.19 -1.37 23.00
C GLY A 72 -6.97 -1.63 24.30
N THR A 73 -7.68 -0.63 24.83
CA THR A 73 -8.43 -0.77 26.09
C THR A 73 -9.61 -1.73 25.93
N SER A 74 -9.78 -2.63 26.90
CA SER A 74 -10.95 -3.51 27.00
C SER A 74 -12.15 -2.70 27.49
N ASN A 75 -13.25 -2.79 26.75
CA ASN A 75 -14.50 -2.08 27.01
C ASN A 75 -15.65 -3.06 27.03
N TRP A 76 -16.72 -2.72 27.75
CA TRP A 76 -17.96 -3.47 27.64
C TRP A 76 -18.53 -3.39 26.22
N SER A 77 -19.01 -4.51 25.72
CA SER A 77 -19.57 -4.67 24.37
C SER A 77 -20.78 -3.77 24.08
N GLY A 78 -21.50 -3.31 25.11
CA GLY A 78 -22.59 -2.34 24.97
C GLY A 78 -22.19 -0.87 25.13
N ALA A 79 -20.93 -0.56 25.48
CA ALA A 79 -20.50 0.83 25.73
C ALA A 79 -20.35 1.61 24.43
N GLU A 80 -20.98 2.77 24.28
CA GLU A 80 -20.91 3.57 23.03
C GLU A 80 -19.52 4.18 22.78
N TYR A 81 -18.77 4.46 23.85
CA TYR A 81 -17.47 5.11 23.81
C TYR A 81 -16.43 4.33 24.63
N CYS A 82 -15.17 4.43 24.22
CA CYS A 82 -14.06 3.89 24.97
C CYS A 82 -13.85 4.67 26.27
N GLN A 83 -13.81 3.96 27.39
CA GLN A 83 -13.62 4.54 28.72
C GLN A 83 -12.29 5.26 28.92
N ASP A 84 -11.31 4.99 28.05
CA ASP A 84 -9.95 5.51 28.17
C ASP A 84 -9.66 6.61 27.13
N CYS A 85 -9.77 6.30 25.83
CA CYS A 85 -9.45 7.28 24.78
C CYS A 85 -10.65 8.07 24.21
N GLY A 86 -11.88 7.78 24.66
CA GLY A 86 -13.11 8.45 24.20
C GLY A 86 -13.51 8.14 22.75
N ALA A 87 -12.83 7.22 22.06
CA ALA A 87 -13.23 6.81 20.71
C ALA A 87 -14.60 6.13 20.70
N ALA A 88 -15.42 6.42 19.70
CA ALA A 88 -16.67 5.69 19.48
C ALA A 88 -16.38 4.20 19.22
N LEU A 89 -17.18 3.31 19.79
CA LEU A 89 -17.08 1.86 19.63
C LEU A 89 -18.19 1.30 18.73
N ASP A 90 -18.85 2.15 17.95
CA ASP A 90 -19.88 1.73 17.01
C ASP A 90 -19.31 1.04 15.75
N ILE A 91 -20.20 0.43 14.98
CA ILE A 91 -19.82 -0.31 13.76
C ILE A 91 -19.27 0.61 12.66
N PHE A 92 -19.69 1.88 12.62
CA PHE A 92 -19.23 2.83 11.60
C PHE A 92 -17.77 3.22 11.84
N GLN A 93 -17.39 3.45 13.09
CA GLN A 93 -16.02 3.76 13.48
C GLN A 93 -15.10 2.57 13.19
N LEU A 94 -15.55 1.34 13.46
CA LEU A 94 -14.78 0.13 13.11
C LEU A 94 -14.60 -0.01 11.58
N LEU A 95 -15.66 0.19 10.80
CA LEU A 95 -15.60 0.17 9.33
C LEU A 95 -14.66 1.26 8.78
N HIS A 96 -14.69 2.46 9.36
CA HIS A 96 -13.83 3.57 8.95
C HIS A 96 -12.35 3.28 9.20
N LEU A 97 -12.01 2.72 10.36
CA LEU A 97 -10.64 2.33 10.69
C LEU A 97 -10.14 1.23 9.74
N HIS A 98 -10.97 0.22 9.47
CA HIS A 98 -10.62 -0.86 8.55
C HIS A 98 -10.40 -0.37 7.10
N ASN A 99 -11.28 0.51 6.60
CA ASN A 99 -11.18 1.06 5.24
C ASN A 99 -9.92 1.91 5.03
N LYS A 100 -9.48 2.66 6.05
CA LYS A 100 -8.23 3.43 5.97
C LYS A 100 -7.02 2.52 5.79
N HIS A 101 -6.97 1.42 6.53
CA HIS A 101 -5.85 0.48 6.46
C HIS A 101 -5.77 -0.21 5.08
N THR A 102 -6.92 -0.63 4.54
CA THR A 102 -6.97 -1.31 3.23
C THR A 102 -6.65 -0.39 2.06
N THR A 103 -7.03 0.89 2.12
CA THR A 103 -6.74 1.87 1.07
C THR A 103 -5.24 2.19 0.99
N MET A 104 -4.60 2.40 2.14
CA MET A 104 -3.17 2.71 2.19
C MET A 104 -2.30 1.55 1.71
N HIS A 105 -2.64 0.32 2.12
CA HIS A 105 -1.94 -0.89 1.64
C HIS A 105 -2.10 -1.07 0.13
N ARG A 106 -3.30 -0.84 -0.42
CA ARG A 106 -3.53 -0.91 -1.87
C ARG A 106 -2.69 0.09 -2.65
N LEU A 107 -2.60 1.33 -2.16
CA LEU A 107 -1.77 2.35 -2.81
C LEU A 107 -0.30 1.95 -2.79
N ASP A 108 0.19 1.45 -1.66
CA ASP A 108 1.58 1.04 -1.51
C ASP A 108 1.93 -0.17 -2.41
N ASP A 109 1.04 -1.17 -2.48
CA ASP A 109 1.19 -2.30 -3.41
C ASP A 109 1.22 -1.84 -4.87
N GLN A 110 0.34 -0.89 -5.24
CA GLN A 110 0.33 -0.30 -6.58
C GLN A 110 1.62 0.47 -6.87
N MET A 111 2.12 1.25 -5.91
CA MET A 111 3.37 2.01 -6.05
C MET A 111 4.57 1.08 -6.22
N ARG A 112 4.67 0.03 -5.40
CA ARG A 112 5.73 -0.99 -5.51
C ARG A 112 5.68 -1.72 -6.84
N SER A 113 4.48 -2.09 -7.29
CA SER A 113 4.27 -2.70 -8.61
C SER A 113 4.71 -1.76 -9.74
N ALA A 114 4.36 -0.48 -9.67
CA ALA A 114 4.73 0.51 -10.67
C ALA A 114 6.24 0.74 -10.77
N GLN A 115 6.96 0.73 -9.65
CA GLN A 115 8.42 0.81 -9.64
C GLN A 115 9.06 -0.38 -10.36
N PHE A 116 8.62 -1.60 -10.06
CA PHE A 116 9.11 -2.81 -10.73
C PHE A 116 8.96 -2.73 -12.25
N TYR A 117 7.80 -2.30 -12.75
CA TYR A 117 7.60 -2.18 -14.20
C TYR A 117 8.46 -1.08 -14.83
N LYS A 118 8.62 0.07 -14.16
CA LYS A 118 9.48 1.16 -14.66
C LYS A 118 10.94 0.73 -14.78
N ASP A 119 11.45 0.01 -13.79
CA ASP A 119 12.84 -0.46 -13.80
C ASP A 119 13.05 -1.48 -14.91
N LYS A 120 12.10 -2.39 -15.10
CA LYS A 120 12.13 -3.36 -16.21
C LYS A 120 12.06 -2.67 -17.58
N GLU A 121 11.16 -1.71 -17.76
CA GLU A 121 11.04 -0.97 -19.03
C GLU A 121 12.31 -0.16 -19.32
N ARG A 122 12.92 0.43 -18.29
CA ARG A 122 14.20 1.14 -18.42
C ARG A 122 15.31 0.21 -18.87
N GLU A 123 15.44 -0.97 -18.26
CA GLU A 123 16.43 -1.96 -18.66
C GLU A 123 16.23 -2.41 -20.12
N ASP A 124 14.97 -2.67 -20.52
CA ASP A 124 14.64 -3.06 -21.90
C ASP A 124 14.89 -1.93 -22.91
N SER A 125 14.71 -0.67 -22.49
CA SER A 125 15.04 0.51 -23.29
C SER A 125 16.55 0.68 -23.44
N ASP A 126 17.30 0.54 -22.35
CA ASP A 126 18.76 0.65 -22.34
C ASP A 126 19.41 -0.44 -23.21
N ARG A 127 18.89 -1.68 -23.16
CA ARG A 127 19.32 -2.78 -24.04
C ARG A 127 19.09 -2.46 -25.52
N ARG A 128 17.90 -1.94 -25.86
CA ARG A 128 17.57 -1.55 -27.25
C ARG A 128 18.47 -0.42 -27.74
N MET A 129 18.72 0.58 -26.89
CA MET A 129 19.61 1.69 -27.23
C MET A 129 21.05 1.24 -27.40
N ALA A 130 21.54 0.34 -26.55
CA ALA A 130 22.88 -0.24 -26.67
C ALA A 130 23.05 -0.97 -28.01
N ALA A 131 22.07 -1.78 -28.41
CA ALA A 131 22.09 -2.48 -29.70
C ALA A 131 22.10 -1.50 -30.90
N LEU A 132 21.30 -0.43 -30.84
CA LEU A 132 21.31 0.61 -31.88
C LEU A 132 22.67 1.32 -31.98
N MET A 133 23.29 1.63 -30.84
CA MET A 133 24.60 2.28 -30.78
C MET A 133 25.71 1.38 -31.32
N GLU A 134 25.62 0.06 -31.10
CA GLU A 134 26.55 -0.91 -31.68
C GLU A 134 26.44 -0.97 -33.20
N ASN A 135 25.22 -1.03 -33.73
CA ASN A 135 24.97 -0.99 -35.17
C ASN A 135 25.51 0.30 -35.80
N GLU A 136 25.29 1.45 -35.17
CA GLU A 136 25.80 2.73 -35.69
C GLU A 136 27.35 2.78 -35.66
N ARG A 137 27.97 2.25 -34.60
CA ARG A 137 29.45 2.12 -34.53
C ARG A 137 30.00 1.24 -35.64
N GLU A 138 29.30 0.17 -36.01
CA GLU A 138 29.69 -0.70 -37.11
C GLU A 138 29.53 0.00 -38.46
N ARG A 139 28.39 0.67 -38.69
CA ARG A 139 28.16 1.48 -39.89
C ARG A 139 29.26 2.54 -40.09
N LEU A 140 29.63 3.25 -39.02
CA LEU A 140 30.69 4.26 -39.06
C LEU A 140 32.09 3.66 -39.28
N ARG A 141 32.34 2.43 -38.84
CA ARG A 141 33.59 1.70 -39.16
C ARG A 141 33.65 1.37 -40.64
N GLN A 142 32.59 0.79 -41.20
CA GLN A 142 32.49 0.47 -42.63
C GLN A 142 32.63 1.71 -43.51
N LEU A 143 32.03 2.84 -43.12
CA LEU A 143 32.15 4.10 -43.86
C LEU A 143 33.60 4.61 -43.88
N ARG A 144 34.32 4.55 -42.75
CA ARG A 144 35.72 4.95 -42.68
C ARG A 144 36.61 4.08 -43.57
N GLU A 145 36.43 2.77 -43.54
CA GLU A 145 37.16 1.84 -44.40
C GLU A 145 36.93 2.12 -45.89
N ARG A 146 35.68 2.39 -46.29
CA ARG A 146 35.36 2.77 -47.68
C ARG A 146 36.03 4.07 -48.10
N GLN A 147 36.02 5.09 -47.23
CA GLN A 147 36.69 6.36 -47.51
C GLN A 147 38.20 6.21 -47.64
N GLU A 148 38.83 5.39 -46.79
CA GLU A 148 40.26 5.09 -46.89
C GLU A 148 40.61 4.33 -48.18
N ALA A 149 39.78 3.35 -48.57
CA ALA A 149 39.96 2.63 -49.82
C ALA A 149 39.81 3.55 -51.04
N GLN A 150 38.79 4.42 -51.04
CA GLN A 150 38.59 5.44 -52.08
C GLN A 150 39.79 6.38 -52.18
N LYS A 151 40.28 6.93 -51.07
CA LYS A 151 41.47 7.80 -51.07
C LYS A 151 42.70 7.12 -51.66
N LYS A 152 42.89 5.82 -51.41
CA LYS A 152 43.99 5.05 -52.01
C LYS A 152 43.81 4.92 -53.52
N GLN A 153 42.60 4.60 -53.99
CA GLN A 153 42.28 4.53 -55.42
C GLN A 153 42.45 5.89 -56.10
N ASP A 154 41.92 6.95 -55.53
CA ASP A 154 42.06 8.32 -56.06
C ASP A 154 43.54 8.73 -56.16
N ARG A 155 44.34 8.42 -55.14
CA ARG A 155 45.78 8.70 -55.16
C ARG A 155 46.50 7.90 -56.24
N GLN A 156 46.14 6.63 -56.45
CA GLN A 156 46.68 5.81 -57.54
C GLN A 156 46.27 6.36 -58.91
N LEU A 157 45.00 6.73 -59.10
CA LEU A 157 44.51 7.35 -60.32
C LEU A 157 45.26 8.66 -60.63
N MET A 158 45.38 9.55 -59.65
CA MET A 158 46.13 10.81 -59.82
C MET A 158 47.61 10.56 -60.14
N ALA A 159 48.27 9.60 -59.48
CA ALA A 159 49.65 9.24 -59.79
C ALA A 159 49.79 8.68 -61.21
N THR A 160 48.89 7.78 -61.63
CA THR A 160 48.89 7.21 -62.99
C THR A 160 48.65 8.29 -64.05
N ALA A 161 47.73 9.23 -63.81
CA ALA A 161 47.46 10.35 -64.71
C ALA A 161 48.69 11.26 -64.87
N VAL A 162 49.38 11.59 -63.77
CA VAL A 162 50.62 12.40 -63.80
C VAL A 162 51.73 11.69 -64.59
N ILE A 163 51.89 10.38 -64.43
CA ILE A 163 52.88 9.58 -65.19
C ILE A 163 52.55 9.59 -66.68
N VAL A 164 51.28 9.33 -67.05
CA VAL A 164 50.86 9.34 -68.46
C VAL A 164 51.06 10.73 -69.09
N LEU A 165 50.70 11.79 -68.38
CA LEU A 165 50.83 13.16 -68.87
C LEU A 165 52.30 13.56 -69.05
N SER A 166 53.18 13.17 -68.12
CA SER A 166 54.62 13.42 -68.23
C SER A 166 55.27 12.64 -69.38
N ILE A 167 54.92 11.37 -69.59
CA ILE A 167 55.35 10.60 -70.77
C ILE A 167 54.90 11.27 -72.06
N PHE A 168 53.64 11.71 -72.13
CA PHE A 168 53.10 12.41 -73.29
C PHE A 168 53.89 13.69 -73.61
N VAL A 169 54.18 14.51 -72.60
CA VAL A 169 54.99 15.73 -72.76
C VAL A 169 56.40 15.41 -73.26
N VAL A 170 57.04 14.37 -72.72
CA VAL A 170 58.39 13.95 -73.17
C VAL A 170 58.37 13.47 -74.62
N LEU A 171 57.37 12.66 -75.01
CA LEU A 171 57.22 12.21 -76.40
C LEU A 171 57.04 13.39 -77.37
N VAL A 172 56.16 14.34 -77.04
CA VAL A 172 55.94 15.54 -77.86
C VAL A 172 57.23 16.36 -77.99
N ALA A 173 57.97 16.55 -76.89
CA ALA A 173 59.24 17.27 -76.92
C ALA A 173 60.29 16.55 -77.78
N ALA A 174 60.40 15.22 -77.67
CA ALA A 174 61.32 14.43 -78.48
C ALA A 174 60.99 14.52 -79.98
N PHE A 175 59.72 14.46 -80.35
CA PHE A 175 59.27 14.65 -81.73
C PHE A 175 59.51 16.07 -82.26
N ALA A 176 59.53 17.09 -81.40
CA ALA A 176 59.78 18.47 -81.81
C ALA A 176 61.27 18.79 -82.06
N VAL A 177 62.19 17.97 -81.52
CA VAL A 177 63.66 18.16 -81.63
C VAL A 177 64.27 17.35 -82.79
N LEU A 178 63.52 16.37 -83.32
CA LEU A 178 63.89 15.48 -84.43
C LEU A 178 63.51 16.08 -85.79
#